data_AF-A0AAC8Z225-F1
#
_entry.id   AF-A0AAC8Z225-F1
#
_cell.length_a   1.000
_cell.length_b   1.000
_cell.length_c   1.000
_cell.angle_alpha   90.00
_cell.angle_beta   90.00
_cell.angle_gamma   90.00
#
_symmetry.space_group_name_H-M   'P 1'
#
loop_
_entity.id
_entity.type
_entity.pdbx_description
1 polymer ?
#
loop_
_entity_poly.entity_id
_entity_poly.type
_entity_poly.pdbx_seq_one_letter_code
_entity_poly.pdbx_strand_id
1 'polypeptide(L)' 'MALWVEKHHGDGGHDFIDAKIEELVLATEMDGVRLWEEVARRLEQLGERTSQS' A
#
# COMPACT_ATOMS: atom_id res chain seq x y z
N MET A 1 -10.69 -3.86 2.15
CA MET A 1 -9.95 -3.20 1.05
C MET A 1 -8.52 -3.74 0.87
N ALA A 2 -7.85 -4.24 1.92
CA ALA A 2 -6.53 -4.90 1.80
C ALA A 2 -6.49 -6.09 0.82
N LEU A 3 -7.55 -6.90 0.76
CA LEU A 3 -7.61 -8.11 -0.07
C LEU A 3 -7.72 -7.85 -1.60
N TRP A 4 -7.99 -6.62 -2.05
CA TRP A 4 -8.06 -6.32 -3.49
C TRP A 4 -6.67 -6.08 -4.09
N VAL A 5 -5.74 -5.55 -3.29
CA VAL A 5 -4.35 -5.28 -3.70
C VAL A 5 -3.58 -6.59 -3.90
N GLU A 6 -3.72 -7.54 -2.96
CA GLU A 6 -3.08 -8.87 -3.05
C GLU A 6 -3.54 -9.72 -4.26
N LYS A 7 -4.78 -9.55 -4.73
CA LYS A 7 -5.34 -10.40 -5.80
C LYS A 7 -5.02 -9.90 -7.21
N HIS A 8 -4.65 -8.63 -7.38
CA HIS A 8 -4.43 -8.03 -8.71
C HIS A 8 -3.00 -7.58 -8.99
N HIS A 9 -2.18 -7.38 -7.95
CA HIS A 9 -0.77 -7.00 -8.12
C HIS A 9 0.11 -7.89 -7.23
N GLY A 10 0.43 -9.10 -7.72
CA GLY A 10 1.65 -9.77 -7.28
C GLY A 10 2.85 -8.88 -7.64
N ASP A 11 3.78 -8.67 -6.70
CA ASP A 11 4.91 -7.73 -6.70
C ASP A 11 4.61 -6.23 -6.93
N GLY A 12 3.59 -5.84 -7.70
CA GLY A 12 3.26 -4.44 -7.99
C GLY A 12 2.44 -3.70 -6.93
N GLY A 13 2.23 -4.31 -5.75
CA GLY A 13 1.41 -3.73 -4.68
C GLY A 13 2.03 -2.48 -4.06
N HIS A 14 3.37 -2.42 -3.99
CA HIS A 14 4.09 -1.28 -3.42
C HIS A 14 4.02 -0.05 -4.33
N ASP A 15 4.36 -0.21 -5.61
CA ASP A 15 4.32 0.87 -6.61
C ASP A 15 2.92 1.51 -6.71
N PHE A 16 1.87 0.70 -6.56
CA PHE A 16 0.49 1.19 -6.55
C PHE A 16 0.17 2.04 -5.31
N ILE A 17 0.64 1.62 -4.14
CA ILE A 17 0.44 2.35 -2.89
C ILE A 17 1.17 3.69 -2.94
N ASP A 18 2.42 3.69 -3.41
CA ASP A 18 3.22 4.91 -3.54
C ASP A 18 2.57 5.91 -4.50
N ALA A 19 2.13 5.44 -5.69
CA ALA A 19 1.41 6.28 -6.64
C ALA A 19 0.10 6.85 -6.05
N LYS A 20 -0.61 6.09 -5.21
CA LYS A 20 -1.83 6.56 -4.55
C LYS A 20 -1.56 7.56 -3.43
N ILE A 21 -0.47 7.41 -2.69
CA ILE A 21 -0.04 8.40 -1.70
C ILE A 21 0.30 9.72 -2.39
N GLU A 22 1.06 9.69 -3.49
CA GLU A 22 1.40 10.89 -4.26
C GLU A 22 0.16 11.63 -4.77
N GLU A 23 -0.83 10.90 -5.30
CA GLU A 23 -2.10 11.49 -5.76
C GLU A 23 -2.85 12.20 -4.63
N LEU A 24 -2.86 11.62 -3.43
CA LEU A 24 -3.54 12.19 -2.26
C LEU A 24 -2.79 13.40 -1.68
N VAL A 25 -1.45 13.37 -1.70
CA VAL A 25 -0.62 14.52 -1.34
C VAL A 25 -0.90 15.70 -2.27
N LEU A 26 -0.99 15.45 -3.59
CA LEU A 26 -1.34 16.47 -4.58
C LEU A 26 -2.77 17.00 -4.39
N ALA A 27 -3.70 16.15 -3.95
CA ALA A 27 -5.06 16.53 -3.61
C ALA A 27 -5.19 17.25 -2.25
N THR A 28 -4.11 17.34 -1.46
CA THR A 28 -4.13 17.86 -0.07
C THR A 28 -5.01 17.03 0.89
N GLU A 29 -5.34 15.79 0.52
CA GLU A 29 -6.20 14.86 1.25
C GLU A 29 -5.37 14.08 2.28
N MET A 30 -4.90 14.79 3.31
CA MET A 30 -3.93 14.25 4.27
C MET A 30 -4.47 13.08 5.13
N ASP A 31 -5.78 13.00 5.33
CA ASP A 31 -6.40 11.86 6.01
C ASP A 31 -6.33 10.59 5.14
N GLY A 32 -6.45 10.75 3.82
CA GLY A 32 -6.23 9.68 2.85
C GLY A 32 -4.79 9.22 2.84
N VAL A 33 -3.83 10.16 2.86
CA VAL A 33 -2.38 9.85 2.91
C VAL A 33 -2.07 8.95 4.10
N ARG A 34 -2.50 9.34 5.31
CA ARG A 34 -2.26 8.55 6.54
C ARG A 34 -2.84 7.15 6.49
N LEU A 35 -4.01 7.00 5.85
CA LEU A 35 -4.63 5.69 5.68
C LEU A 35 -3.79 4.80 4.75
N TRP A 36 -3.27 5.35 3.65
CA TRP A 36 -2.47 4.59 2.70
C TRP A 36 -1.05 4.29 3.20
N GLU A 37 -0.45 5.18 3.99
CA GLU A 37 0.80 4.89 4.71
C GLU A 37 0.65 3.69 5.67
N GLU A 38 -0.48 3.59 6.37
CA GLU A 38 -0.78 2.43 7.24
C GLU A 38 -0.93 1.14 6.42
N VAL A 39 -1.48 1.23 5.21
CA VAL A 39 -1.61 0.10 4.28
C VAL A 39 -0.23 -0.33 3.76
N ALA A 40 0.65 0.62 3.41
CA ALA A 40 2.03 0.34 3.00
C ALA A 40 2.78 -0.46 4.07
N ARG A 41 2.73 0.03 5.31
CA ARG A 41 3.38 -0.61 6.46
C ARG A 41 2.90 -2.03 6.71
N ARG A 42 1.60 -2.31 6.51
CA ARG A 42 1.04 -3.66 6.67
C ARG A 42 1.44 -4.57 5.51
N LEU A 43 1.56 -4.03 4.29
CA LEU A 43 2.01 -4.79 3.14
C LEU A 43 3.48 -5.23 3.31
N GLU A 44 4.34 -4.32 3.79
CA GLU A 44 5.73 -4.64 4.15
C GLU A 44 5.81 -5.80 5.15
N GLN A 45 5.05 -5.71 6.24
CA GLN A 45 5.00 -6.76 7.27
C GLN A 45 4.48 -8.10 6.75
N LEU A 46 3.62 -8.11 5.71
CA LEU A 46 3.14 -9.33 5.09
C LEU A 46 4.19 -9.92 4.14
N GLY A 47 4.90 -9.08 3.37
CA GLY A 47 6.00 -9.50 2.48
C GLY A 47 7.20 -10.09 3.22
N GLU A 48 7.53 -9.54 4.39
CA GLU A 48 8.56 -10.09 5.28
C GLU A 48 8.19 -11.49 5.79
N ARG A 49 6.90 -11.77 6.01
CA ARG A 49 6.41 -13.05 6.52
C ARG A 49 6.38 -14.16 5.45
N THR A 50 6.11 -13.82 4.20
CA THR A 50 6.12 -14.78 3.08
C THR A 50 7.53 -15.14 2.62
N SER A 51 8.53 -14.29 2.87
CA SER A 51 9.93 -14.58 2.55
C SER A 51 10.63 -15.53 3.53
N GLN A 52 9.93 -15.95 4.60
CA GLN A 52 10.48 -16.80 5.66
C GLN A 52 9.84 -18.21 5.77
N SER A 53 9.04 -18.63 4.78
CA SER A 53 8.39 -19.96 4.73
C SER A 53 9.01 -20.88 3.68
#